data_AF-A0A8H6J6Y1-F1
#
_entry.id   AF-A0A8H6J6Y1-F1
#
_cell.length_a   1.000
_cell.length_b   1.000
_cell.length_c   1.000
_cell.angle_alpha   90.00
_cell.angle_beta   90.00
_cell.angle_gamma   90.00
#
_symmetry.space_group_name_H-M   'P 1'
#
loop_
_entity.id
_entity.type
_entity.pdbx_description
1 polymer ?
#
loop_
_entity_poly.entity_id
_entity_poly.type
_entity_poly.pdbx_seq_one_letter_code
_entity_poly.pdbx_strand_id
1 'polypeptide(L)'
;MSIQILSDLHLESPKAYDIFEVVPKAPILALLGDIGYVGAHKDDYLTFLSQQLSQFRAVLLVPGNHEAYRSTWPQTLAILRALEEETNSNPKLGQFVLLDRTVFRVPESDIVVLGCSLFSHVPPESADVVSMGLNDFFQTGEDWDVAAHNAAHARDVAWLNECVTELGLANARIIVFSHWSPSGDSRSVDPRHAGSPIGPGFATDLSGEACFASPRVKVWAFGHTHYNCDFTVERTDSGPLRLVTNQRGYYFAQAAGFDAERVLSLDG
;
A
#
# COMPACT_ATOMS: atom_id res chain seq x y z
N MET A 1 -15.13 -8.85 11.86
CA MET A 1 -14.10 -9.30 10.89
C MET A 1 -12.87 -8.41 11.02
N SER A 2 -11.68 -8.92 10.68
CA SER A 2 -10.42 -8.20 10.92
C SER A 2 -9.36 -8.47 9.85
N ILE A 3 -8.47 -7.50 9.65
CA ILE A 3 -7.31 -7.59 8.75
C ILE A 3 -6.06 -7.17 9.53
N GLN A 4 -5.02 -8.00 9.54
CA GLN A 4 -3.71 -7.64 10.08
C GLN A 4 -2.98 -6.82 9.01
N ILE A 5 -2.46 -5.65 9.38
CA ILE A 5 -1.80 -4.73 8.43
C ILE A 5 -0.33 -4.57 8.78
N LEU A 6 0.54 -4.69 7.79
CA LEU A 6 1.98 -4.45 7.90
C LEU A 6 2.47 -3.73 6.64
N SER A 7 3.47 -2.87 6.77
CA SER A 7 4.14 -2.24 5.62
C SER A 7 5.56 -1.86 5.95
N ASP A 8 6.33 -1.51 4.91
CA ASP A 8 7.67 -0.95 5.03
C ASP A 8 8.58 -1.87 5.88
N LEU A 9 8.45 -3.18 5.68
CA LEU A 9 9.19 -4.19 6.44
C LEU A 9 10.68 -4.19 6.08
N HIS A 10 11.01 -3.78 4.86
CA HIS A 10 12.36 -3.70 4.30
C HIS A 10 13.20 -4.96 4.55
N LEU A 11 12.66 -6.12 4.20
CA LEU A 11 13.32 -7.41 4.43
C LEU A 11 14.51 -7.66 3.50
N GLU A 12 14.81 -6.75 2.59
CA GLU A 12 15.93 -6.79 1.66
C GLU A 12 17.25 -6.27 2.26
N SER A 13 17.20 -5.41 3.28
CA SER A 13 18.38 -4.67 3.76
C SER A 13 18.38 -4.43 5.28
N PRO A 14 19.05 -5.31 6.07
CA PRO A 14 19.69 -6.55 5.64
C PRO A 14 18.64 -7.59 5.23
N LYS A 15 19.07 -8.56 4.42
CA LYS A 15 18.20 -9.65 3.98
C LYS A 15 17.67 -10.43 5.19
N ALA A 16 16.35 -10.49 5.34
CA ALA A 16 15.67 -11.01 6.53
C ALA A 16 14.37 -11.79 6.22
N TYR A 17 14.14 -12.17 4.96
CA TYR A 17 12.95 -12.91 4.52
C TYR A 17 12.75 -14.25 5.24
N ASP A 18 13.83 -14.88 5.70
CA ASP A 18 13.86 -16.20 6.36
C ASP A 18 13.81 -16.13 7.89
N ILE A 19 13.95 -14.94 8.47
CA ILE A 19 13.99 -14.72 9.93
C ILE A 19 12.87 -13.82 10.44
N PHE A 20 12.23 -13.04 9.58
CA PHE A 20 11.13 -12.18 9.98
C PHE A 20 9.82 -12.97 10.02
N GLU A 21 9.32 -13.22 11.22
CA GLU A 21 8.08 -13.97 11.43
C GLU A 21 6.86 -13.05 11.51
N VAL A 22 5.83 -13.33 10.71
CA VAL A 22 4.52 -12.71 10.85
C VAL A 22 3.58 -13.70 11.53
N VAL A 23 3.32 -13.46 12.81
CA VAL A 23 2.37 -14.30 13.58
C VAL A 23 0.93 -13.88 13.22
N PRO A 24 0.06 -14.80 12.79
CA PRO A 24 -1.33 -14.46 12.46
C PRO A 24 -2.11 -13.90 13.65
N LYS A 25 -2.67 -12.70 13.48
CA LYS A 25 -3.60 -12.04 14.41
C LYS A 25 -4.97 -11.77 13.80
N ALA A 26 -5.13 -12.05 12.52
CA ALA A 26 -6.38 -12.00 11.79
C ALA A 26 -6.38 -13.05 10.65
N PRO A 27 -7.54 -13.40 10.08
CA PRO A 27 -7.61 -14.34 8.95
C PRO A 27 -6.96 -13.81 7.67
N ILE A 28 -6.90 -12.49 7.50
CA ILE A 28 -6.36 -11.81 6.32
C ILE A 28 -5.15 -10.99 6.74
N LEU A 29 -4.04 -11.14 6.02
CA LEU A 29 -2.87 -10.27 6.10
C LEU A 29 -2.90 -9.29 4.93
N ALA A 30 -2.68 -8.01 5.19
CA ALA A 30 -2.46 -7.00 4.16
C ALA A 30 -1.05 -6.40 4.32
N LEU A 31 -0.27 -6.53 3.26
CA LEU A 31 1.08 -6.01 3.11
C LEU A 31 1.01 -4.75 2.24
N LEU A 32 1.21 -3.57 2.82
CA LEU A 32 0.95 -2.28 2.16
C LEU A 32 2.21 -1.66 1.53
N GLY A 33 3.00 -2.51 0.86
CA GLY A 33 4.22 -2.13 0.14
C GLY A 33 5.47 -2.09 0.99
N ASP A 34 6.61 -2.04 0.30
CA ASP A 34 7.97 -2.01 0.84
C ASP A 34 8.28 -3.19 1.78
N ILE A 35 7.84 -4.38 1.37
CA ILE A 35 8.23 -5.64 1.97
C ILE A 35 9.64 -6.02 1.54
N GLY A 36 9.99 -5.71 0.29
CA GLY A 36 11.35 -5.74 -0.23
C GLY A 36 11.44 -6.07 -1.72
N TYR A 37 12.65 -6.38 -2.19
CA TYR A 37 12.94 -6.49 -3.63
C TYR A 37 12.33 -7.75 -4.28
N VAL A 38 11.31 -7.58 -5.13
CA VAL A 38 10.68 -8.70 -5.86
C VAL A 38 11.58 -9.24 -6.95
N GLY A 39 12.17 -8.35 -7.76
CA GLY A 39 13.02 -8.78 -8.88
C GLY A 39 14.36 -9.32 -8.40
N ALA A 40 15.10 -8.51 -7.63
CA ALA A 40 16.47 -8.84 -7.23
C ALA A 40 16.57 -9.96 -6.18
N HIS A 41 15.57 -10.13 -5.31
CA HIS A 41 15.52 -11.18 -4.29
C HIS A 41 14.36 -12.16 -4.52
N LYS A 42 14.05 -12.44 -5.80
CA LYS A 42 12.86 -13.20 -6.21
C LYS A 42 12.60 -14.45 -5.39
N ASP A 43 13.56 -15.36 -5.30
CA ASP A 43 13.33 -16.66 -4.67
C ASP A 43 12.99 -16.53 -3.17
N ASP A 44 13.69 -15.65 -2.46
CA ASP A 44 13.46 -15.41 -1.03
C ASP A 44 12.16 -14.64 -0.79
N TYR A 45 11.86 -13.65 -1.62
CA TYR A 45 10.63 -12.87 -1.54
C TYR A 45 9.39 -13.76 -1.78
N LEU A 46 9.42 -14.60 -2.81
CA LEU A 46 8.32 -15.53 -3.11
C LEU A 46 8.21 -16.63 -2.04
N THR A 47 9.33 -17.08 -1.47
CA THR A 47 9.34 -18.00 -0.32
C THR A 47 8.67 -17.36 0.89
N PHE A 48 9.00 -16.10 1.21
CA PHE A 48 8.36 -15.35 2.29
C PHE A 48 6.85 -15.24 2.09
N LEU A 49 6.37 -14.87 0.91
CA LEU A 49 4.93 -14.78 0.63
C LEU A 49 4.24 -16.15 0.73
N SER A 50 4.88 -17.20 0.23
CA SER A 50 4.36 -18.57 0.29
C SER A 50 4.23 -19.08 1.73
N GLN A 51 5.15 -18.71 2.62
CA GLN A 51 5.04 -18.97 4.06
C GLN A 51 3.80 -18.29 4.65
N GLN A 52 3.52 -17.03 4.28
CA GLN A 52 2.33 -16.33 4.78
C GLN A 52 1.05 -16.98 4.26
N LEU A 53 1.02 -17.38 2.99
CA LEU A 53 -0.12 -18.09 2.40
C LEU A 53 -0.39 -19.44 3.07
N SER A 54 0.59 -20.06 3.75
CA SER A 54 0.35 -21.27 4.54
C SER A 54 -0.33 -21.04 5.89
N GLN A 55 -0.40 -19.78 6.36
CA GLN A 55 -0.88 -19.41 7.70
C GLN A 55 -2.12 -18.51 7.69
N PHE A 56 -2.33 -17.76 6.60
CA PHE A 56 -3.46 -16.83 6.44
C PHE A 56 -4.48 -17.36 5.42
N ARG A 57 -5.77 -17.03 5.61
CA ARG A 57 -6.83 -17.32 4.64
C ARG A 57 -6.63 -16.54 3.34
N ALA A 58 -6.13 -15.30 3.45
CA ALA A 58 -5.72 -14.50 2.30
C ALA A 58 -4.54 -13.58 2.67
N VAL A 59 -3.68 -13.34 1.69
CA VAL A 59 -2.59 -12.36 1.75
C VAL A 59 -2.81 -11.35 0.64
N LEU A 60 -3.08 -10.11 1.01
CA LEU A 60 -3.26 -8.99 0.09
C LEU A 60 -1.95 -8.21 0.02
N LEU A 61 -1.42 -7.95 -1.17
CA LEU A 61 -0.17 -7.19 -1.35
C LEU A 61 -0.42 -5.96 -2.22
N VAL A 62 -0.21 -4.77 -1.67
CA VAL A 62 0.01 -3.55 -2.46
C VAL A 62 1.50 -3.45 -2.77
N PRO A 63 1.93 -3.35 -4.05
CA PRO A 63 3.33 -3.06 -4.35
C PRO A 63 3.69 -1.62 -3.97
N GLY A 64 4.78 -1.45 -3.22
CA GLY A 64 5.47 -0.20 -3.00
C GLY A 64 6.63 0.01 -3.98
N ASN A 65 7.44 1.03 -3.73
CA ASN A 65 8.59 1.36 -4.59
C ASN A 65 9.70 0.31 -4.45
N HIS A 66 9.96 -0.20 -3.24
CA HIS A 66 11.02 -1.19 -3.03
C HIS A 66 10.71 -2.53 -3.71
N GLU A 67 9.45 -2.89 -3.94
CA GLU A 67 9.14 -4.08 -4.75
C GLU A 67 9.80 -4.03 -6.14
N ALA A 68 9.88 -2.84 -6.73
CA ALA A 68 10.43 -2.63 -8.07
C ALA A 68 11.90 -2.17 -8.11
N TYR A 69 12.51 -1.89 -6.97
CA TYR A 69 13.93 -1.53 -6.89
C TYR A 69 14.82 -2.63 -7.46
N ARG A 70 15.84 -2.22 -8.22
CA ARG A 70 16.76 -3.09 -8.98
C ARG A 70 16.05 -3.98 -10.01
N SER A 71 14.88 -3.55 -10.46
CA SER A 71 14.07 -4.18 -11.48
C SER A 71 13.30 -3.10 -12.24
N THR A 72 12.21 -3.48 -12.91
CA THR A 72 11.27 -2.55 -13.53
C THR A 72 9.87 -2.81 -12.98
N TRP A 73 9.00 -1.80 -13.03
CA TRP A 73 7.61 -1.96 -12.61
C TRP A 73 6.89 -3.10 -13.35
N PRO A 74 6.98 -3.21 -14.70
CA PRO A 74 6.35 -4.31 -15.43
C PRO A 74 6.88 -5.70 -15.05
N GLN A 75 8.20 -5.84 -14.84
CA GLN A 75 8.79 -7.12 -14.45
C GLN A 75 8.34 -7.54 -13.05
N THR A 76 8.29 -6.58 -12.12
CA THR A 76 7.80 -6.78 -10.75
C THR A 76 6.37 -7.29 -10.74
N LEU A 77 5.46 -6.61 -11.47
CA LEU A 77 4.07 -7.05 -11.58
C LEU A 77 3.94 -8.42 -12.26
N ALA A 78 4.75 -8.72 -13.28
CA ALA A 78 4.73 -10.02 -13.94
C ALA A 78 5.10 -11.16 -12.98
N ILE A 79 6.10 -10.97 -12.12
CA ILE A 79 6.49 -11.94 -11.10
C ILE A 79 5.36 -12.17 -10.09
N LEU A 80 4.76 -11.08 -9.58
CA LEU A 80 3.69 -11.17 -8.58
C LEU A 80 2.41 -11.79 -9.14
N ARG A 81 2.05 -11.48 -10.39
CA ARG A 81 0.89 -12.11 -11.08
C ARG A 81 1.12 -13.60 -11.34
N ALA A 82 2.35 -14.00 -11.67
CA ALA A 82 2.68 -15.42 -11.80
C ALA A 82 2.54 -16.17 -10.47
N LEU A 83 2.97 -15.56 -9.35
CA LEU A 83 2.74 -16.12 -8.02
C LEU A 83 1.23 -16.24 -7.72
N GLU A 84 0.44 -15.23 -8.05
CA GLU A 84 -1.02 -15.23 -7.87
C GLU A 84 -1.68 -16.41 -8.59
N GLU A 85 -1.35 -16.63 -9.87
CA GLU A 85 -1.87 -17.76 -10.66
C GLU A 85 -1.44 -19.11 -10.10
N GLU A 86 -0.15 -19.25 -9.75
CA GLU A 86 0.42 -20.49 -9.21
C GLU A 86 -0.21 -20.87 -7.86
N THR A 87 -0.27 -19.92 -6.92
CA THR A 87 -0.68 -20.19 -5.55
C THR A 87 -2.19 -20.33 -5.40
N ASN A 88 -2.98 -19.55 -6.13
CA ASN A 88 -4.45 -19.65 -6.07
C ASN A 88 -4.99 -20.95 -6.71
N SER A 89 -4.18 -21.66 -7.49
CA SER A 89 -4.49 -23.00 -7.98
C SER A 89 -4.29 -24.11 -6.93
N ASN A 90 -3.63 -23.80 -5.80
CA ASN A 90 -3.32 -24.76 -4.74
C ASN A 90 -4.30 -24.62 -3.55
N PRO A 91 -5.22 -25.58 -3.32
CA PRO A 91 -6.23 -25.49 -2.26
C PRO A 91 -5.68 -25.61 -0.83
N LYS A 92 -4.37 -25.89 -0.67
CA LYS A 92 -3.70 -25.95 0.64
C LYS A 92 -3.17 -24.59 1.09
N LEU A 93 -3.12 -23.60 0.20
CA LEU A 93 -2.67 -22.25 0.49
C LEU A 93 -3.89 -21.33 0.61
N GLY A 94 -3.71 -20.25 1.37
CA GLY A 94 -4.61 -19.11 1.32
C GLY A 94 -4.59 -18.42 -0.05
N GLN A 95 -5.53 -17.50 -0.24
CA GLN A 95 -5.63 -16.74 -1.47
C GLN A 95 -4.57 -15.62 -1.49
N PHE A 96 -3.70 -15.61 -2.49
CA PHE A 96 -2.88 -14.43 -2.78
C PHE A 96 -3.68 -13.45 -3.63
N VAL A 97 -3.63 -12.18 -3.29
CA VAL A 97 -4.29 -11.11 -4.04
C VAL A 97 -3.31 -9.97 -4.27
N LEU A 98 -2.95 -9.75 -5.52
CA LEU A 98 -2.17 -8.58 -5.92
C LEU A 98 -3.11 -7.36 -6.01
N LEU A 99 -2.84 -6.34 -5.20
CA LEU A 99 -3.57 -5.09 -5.16
C LEU A 99 -2.95 -4.04 -6.11
N ASP A 100 -3.04 -4.29 -7.42
CA ASP A 100 -2.65 -3.38 -8.51
C ASP A 100 -3.90 -2.93 -9.28
N ARG A 101 -4.65 -1.97 -8.70
CA ARG A 101 -6.01 -1.58 -9.14
C ARG A 101 -6.98 -2.76 -9.08
N THR A 102 -7.03 -3.42 -7.92
CA THR A 102 -7.82 -4.64 -7.68
C THR A 102 -8.93 -4.39 -6.67
N VAL A 103 -10.10 -5.00 -6.91
CA VAL A 103 -11.24 -5.04 -6.00
C VAL A 103 -11.27 -6.40 -5.31
N PHE A 104 -11.05 -6.43 -3.99
CA PHE A 104 -11.17 -7.64 -3.18
C PHE A 104 -12.43 -7.59 -2.31
N ARG A 105 -13.32 -8.56 -2.50
CA ARG A 105 -14.53 -8.70 -1.68
C ARG A 105 -14.21 -9.57 -0.47
N VAL A 106 -14.30 -8.97 0.72
CA VAL A 106 -14.02 -9.68 1.96
C VAL A 106 -15.11 -10.74 2.17
N PRO A 107 -14.76 -12.04 2.24
CA PRO A 107 -15.75 -13.11 2.31
C PRO A 107 -16.73 -12.94 3.47
N GLU A 108 -18.01 -13.27 3.24
CA GLU A 108 -19.05 -13.28 4.28
C GLU A 108 -19.28 -11.89 4.93
N SER A 109 -19.02 -10.81 4.19
CA SER A 109 -19.23 -9.43 4.65
C SER A 109 -19.71 -8.49 3.54
N ASP A 110 -20.15 -7.29 3.91
CA ASP A 110 -20.48 -6.16 3.01
C ASP A 110 -19.25 -5.29 2.68
N ILE A 111 -18.05 -5.76 3.03
CA ILE A 111 -16.80 -5.01 2.93
C ILE A 111 -16.10 -5.30 1.61
N VAL A 112 -15.64 -4.22 0.98
CA VAL A 112 -14.81 -4.26 -0.21
C VAL A 112 -13.51 -3.53 0.06
N VAL A 113 -12.39 -4.19 -0.23
CA VAL A 113 -11.07 -3.59 -0.26
C VAL A 113 -10.77 -3.17 -1.69
N LEU A 114 -10.45 -1.89 -1.88
CA LEU A 114 -9.85 -1.37 -3.11
C LEU A 114 -8.36 -1.22 -2.86
N GLY A 115 -7.53 -1.72 -3.75
CA GLY A 115 -6.09 -1.61 -3.59
C GLY A 115 -5.33 -1.28 -4.87
N CYS A 116 -4.45 -0.30 -4.77
CA CYS A 116 -3.49 0.12 -5.79
C CYS A 116 -2.28 0.75 -5.11
N SER A 117 -1.14 0.86 -5.78
CA SER A 117 0.04 1.53 -5.22
C SER A 117 -0.25 2.99 -4.84
N LEU A 118 -0.99 3.71 -5.69
CA LEU A 118 -1.33 5.13 -5.54
C LEU A 118 -0.11 6.03 -5.55
N PHE A 119 0.83 5.83 -6.49
CA PHE A 119 1.99 6.72 -6.68
C PHE A 119 1.62 8.18 -6.46
N SER A 120 2.47 9.01 -5.87
CA SER A 120 2.14 10.42 -5.66
C SER A 120 2.12 11.23 -6.97
N HIS A 121 1.48 12.41 -6.94
CA HIS A 121 1.60 13.43 -7.97
C HIS A 121 2.72 14.41 -7.63
N VAL A 122 3.74 14.46 -8.48
CA VAL A 122 4.86 15.39 -8.42
C VAL A 122 4.58 16.58 -9.35
N PRO A 123 4.32 17.79 -8.83
CA PRO A 123 4.01 18.94 -9.67
C PRO A 123 5.28 19.43 -10.42
N PRO A 124 5.13 20.08 -11.59
CA PRO A 124 6.27 20.49 -12.42
C PRO A 124 7.34 21.31 -11.68
N GLU A 125 6.92 22.20 -10.78
CA GLU A 125 7.82 23.02 -9.97
C GLU A 125 8.69 22.24 -8.97
N SER A 126 8.29 21.01 -8.65
CA SER A 126 9.02 20.12 -7.73
C SER A 126 9.70 18.95 -8.46
N ALA A 127 9.56 18.83 -9.78
CA ALA A 127 10.02 17.68 -10.54
C ALA A 127 11.53 17.43 -10.38
N ASP A 128 12.36 18.47 -10.51
CA ASP A 128 13.81 18.34 -10.40
C ASP A 128 14.24 17.93 -8.98
N VAL A 129 13.72 18.62 -7.96
CA VAL A 129 14.12 18.36 -6.57
C VAL A 129 13.65 16.98 -6.10
N VAL A 130 12.45 16.55 -6.50
CA VAL A 130 11.91 15.22 -6.18
C VAL A 130 12.67 14.13 -6.92
N SER A 131 12.87 14.27 -8.24
CA SER A 131 13.57 13.26 -9.04
C SER A 131 15.02 13.04 -8.60
N MET A 132 15.71 14.11 -8.20
CA MET A 132 17.06 14.01 -7.67
C MET A 132 17.12 13.56 -6.20
N GLY A 133 16.02 13.74 -5.46
CA GLY A 133 15.96 13.48 -4.02
C GLY A 133 15.47 12.09 -3.64
N LEU A 134 14.78 11.38 -4.53
CA LEU A 134 14.23 10.05 -4.28
C LEU A 134 14.95 8.96 -5.05
N ASN A 135 15.25 7.86 -4.35
CA ASN A 135 15.85 6.68 -4.95
C ASN A 135 14.95 6.00 -5.98
N ASP A 136 13.64 6.27 -5.95
CA ASP A 136 12.63 5.70 -6.85
C ASP A 136 13.03 5.86 -8.32
N PHE A 137 13.52 7.04 -8.69
CA PHE A 137 13.92 7.39 -10.06
C PHE A 137 15.32 6.89 -10.46
N PHE A 138 16.05 6.25 -9.53
CA PHE A 138 17.37 5.68 -9.77
C PHE A 138 17.39 4.15 -9.65
N GLN A 139 16.45 3.58 -8.89
CA GLN A 139 16.40 2.15 -8.59
C GLN A 139 15.33 1.42 -9.43
N THR A 140 14.38 2.12 -10.06
CA THR A 140 13.22 1.52 -10.74
C THR A 140 13.35 1.55 -12.27
N GLY A 141 14.34 0.83 -12.83
CA GLY A 141 14.54 0.82 -14.28
C GLY A 141 14.88 2.19 -14.87
N GLU A 142 15.28 2.22 -16.14
CA GLU A 142 15.69 3.49 -16.79
C GLU A 142 14.48 4.31 -17.29
N ASP A 143 13.33 3.67 -17.49
CA ASP A 143 12.12 4.30 -18.06
C ASP A 143 11.18 4.89 -16.98
N TRP A 144 11.56 4.86 -15.70
CA TRP A 144 10.73 5.39 -14.62
C TRP A 144 11.15 6.81 -14.24
N ASP A 145 10.59 7.78 -14.97
CA ASP A 145 10.75 9.21 -14.69
C ASP A 145 9.52 9.80 -13.98
N VAL A 146 9.57 11.12 -13.69
CA VAL A 146 8.46 11.85 -13.07
C VAL A 146 7.18 11.79 -13.90
N ALA A 147 7.28 11.77 -15.24
CA ALA A 147 6.12 11.71 -16.11
C ALA A 147 5.44 10.32 -16.03
N ALA A 148 6.22 9.24 -16.04
CA ALA A 148 5.74 7.88 -15.85
C ALA A 148 5.09 7.69 -14.47
N HIS A 149 5.72 8.23 -13.42
CA HIS A 149 5.20 8.23 -12.04
C HIS A 149 3.85 8.95 -11.94
N ASN A 150 3.76 10.18 -12.45
CA ASN A 150 2.52 10.95 -12.47
C ASN A 150 1.43 10.30 -13.34
N ALA A 151 1.80 9.68 -14.46
CA ALA A 151 0.86 8.92 -15.28
C ALA A 151 0.32 7.69 -14.53
N ALA A 152 1.12 7.06 -13.69
CA ALA A 152 0.67 5.97 -12.83
C ALA A 152 -0.27 6.47 -11.72
N HIS A 153 0.06 7.57 -11.06
CA HIS A 153 -0.82 8.26 -10.11
C HIS A 153 -2.20 8.53 -10.72
N ALA A 154 -2.24 9.18 -11.89
CA ALA A 154 -3.49 9.55 -12.54
C ALA A 154 -4.37 8.33 -12.88
N ARG A 155 -3.75 7.20 -13.29
CA ARG A 155 -4.48 5.94 -13.52
C ARG A 155 -5.06 5.37 -12.23
N ASP A 156 -4.32 5.42 -11.13
CA ASP A 156 -4.75 4.89 -9.84
C ASP A 156 -5.91 5.72 -9.24
N VAL A 157 -5.82 7.05 -9.30
CA VAL A 157 -6.89 7.96 -8.85
C VAL A 157 -8.15 7.79 -9.68
N ALA A 158 -8.03 7.75 -11.02
CA ALA A 158 -9.17 7.52 -11.90
C ALA A 158 -9.88 6.19 -11.57
N TRP A 159 -9.12 5.11 -11.44
CA TRP A 159 -9.65 3.79 -11.10
C TRP A 159 -10.34 3.78 -9.72
N LEU A 160 -9.75 4.41 -8.70
CA LEU A 160 -10.36 4.51 -7.37
C LEU A 160 -11.68 5.28 -7.42
N ASN A 161 -11.72 6.42 -8.11
CA ASN A 161 -12.93 7.24 -8.25
C ASN A 161 -14.05 6.49 -8.97
N GLU A 162 -13.73 5.78 -10.05
CA GLU A 162 -14.68 4.91 -10.78
C GLU A 162 -15.22 3.81 -9.86
N CYS A 163 -14.35 3.03 -9.21
CA CYS A 163 -14.75 1.94 -8.33
C CYS A 163 -15.62 2.40 -7.16
N VAL A 164 -15.24 3.51 -6.50
CA VAL A 164 -16.01 4.05 -5.37
C VAL A 164 -17.38 4.54 -5.81
N THR A 165 -17.49 5.12 -7.01
CA THR A 165 -18.77 5.55 -7.58
C THR A 165 -19.68 4.37 -7.85
N GLU A 166 -19.16 3.32 -8.50
CA GLU A 166 -19.92 2.10 -8.79
C GLU A 166 -20.35 1.36 -7.51
N LEU A 167 -19.44 1.16 -6.57
CA LEU A 167 -19.73 0.50 -5.29
C LEU A 167 -20.64 1.33 -4.38
N GLY A 168 -20.65 2.64 -4.56
CA GLY A 168 -21.58 3.57 -3.90
C GLY A 168 -23.05 3.18 -4.08
N LEU A 169 -23.37 2.57 -5.22
CA LEU A 169 -24.71 2.10 -5.57
C LEU A 169 -25.07 0.77 -4.91
N ALA A 170 -24.06 -0.04 -4.52
CA ALA A 170 -24.24 -1.40 -4.00
C ALA A 170 -24.27 -1.49 -2.46
N ASN A 171 -24.33 -0.35 -1.76
CA ASN A 171 -24.38 -0.24 -0.29
C ASN A 171 -23.17 -0.90 0.44
N ALA A 172 -22.02 -1.04 -0.22
CA ALA A 172 -20.81 -1.63 0.35
C ALA A 172 -20.05 -0.67 1.28
N ARG A 173 -19.38 -1.22 2.30
CA ARG A 173 -18.37 -0.50 3.11
C ARG A 173 -17.00 -0.67 2.45
N ILE A 174 -16.34 0.45 2.14
CA ILE A 174 -15.10 0.47 1.38
C ILE A 174 -13.91 0.73 2.31
N ILE A 175 -12.87 -0.07 2.12
CA ILE A 175 -11.54 0.13 2.67
C ILE A 175 -10.60 0.35 1.49
N VAL A 176 -9.73 1.35 1.58
CA VAL A 176 -8.70 1.58 0.56
C VAL A 176 -7.34 1.22 1.15
N PHE A 177 -6.56 0.45 0.40
CA PHE A 177 -5.17 0.13 0.69
C PHE A 177 -4.27 0.71 -0.39
N SER A 178 -3.32 1.55 0.01
CA SER A 178 -2.29 2.08 -0.86
C SER A 178 -0.91 1.93 -0.26
N HIS A 179 0.14 2.23 -1.03
CA HIS A 179 1.47 2.37 -0.48
C HIS A 179 1.77 3.84 -0.18
N TRP A 180 1.61 4.72 -1.17
CA TRP A 180 1.77 6.17 -1.01
C TRP A 180 0.60 6.79 -0.24
N SER A 181 0.89 7.93 0.41
CA SER A 181 -0.07 8.63 1.26
C SER A 181 -1.12 9.41 0.45
N PRO A 182 -2.42 9.25 0.76
CA PRO A 182 -3.52 9.93 0.08
C PRO A 182 -3.86 11.31 0.69
N SER A 183 -3.07 11.81 1.65
CA SER A 183 -3.44 12.98 2.44
C SER A 183 -2.30 13.97 2.63
N GLY A 184 -2.64 15.25 2.50
CA GLY A 184 -1.79 16.37 2.93
C GLY A 184 -1.99 16.78 4.40
N ASP A 185 -2.77 16.04 5.19
CA ASP A 185 -2.99 16.34 6.60
C ASP A 185 -1.67 16.23 7.39
N SER A 186 -1.35 17.27 8.16
CA SER A 186 -0.15 17.30 9.00
C SER A 186 -0.03 16.12 9.99
N ARG A 187 -1.15 15.49 10.37
CA ARG A 187 -1.17 14.33 11.26
C ARG A 187 -0.70 13.04 10.60
N SER A 188 -0.63 13.00 9.26
CA SER A 188 -0.02 11.91 8.47
C SER A 188 1.40 12.20 8.01
N VAL A 189 1.98 13.34 8.40
CA VAL A 189 3.32 13.75 8.00
C VAL A 189 4.22 13.79 9.23
N ASP A 190 5.40 13.18 9.14
CA ASP A 190 6.40 13.31 10.20
C ASP A 190 6.78 14.79 10.36
N PRO A 191 6.66 15.38 11.57
CA PRO A 191 7.01 16.79 11.79
C PRO A 191 8.44 17.16 11.36
N ARG A 192 9.37 16.19 11.33
CA ARG A 192 10.76 16.39 10.86
C ARG A 192 10.84 16.69 9.36
N HIS A 193 9.82 16.31 8.61
CA HIS A 193 9.72 16.48 7.16
C HIS A 193 8.66 17.50 6.74
N ALA A 194 8.05 18.21 7.70
CA ALA A 194 7.09 19.27 7.42
C ALA A 194 7.72 20.36 6.52
N GLY A 195 7.09 20.61 5.36
CA GLY A 195 7.59 21.58 4.38
C GLY A 195 8.80 21.12 3.57
N SER A 196 9.15 19.83 3.60
CA SER A 196 10.23 19.27 2.78
C SER A 196 9.96 19.50 1.28
N PRO A 197 10.94 19.97 0.49
CA PRO A 197 10.77 20.22 -0.94
C PRO A 197 10.54 18.93 -1.74
N ILE A 198 10.92 17.77 -1.20
CA ILE A 198 10.66 16.45 -1.82
C ILE A 198 9.33 15.83 -1.37
N GLY A 199 8.57 16.51 -0.50
CA GLY A 199 7.28 16.03 0.03
C GLY A 199 6.28 15.54 -1.03
N PRO A 200 6.15 16.19 -2.20
CA PRO A 200 5.27 15.71 -3.28
C PRO A 200 5.62 14.32 -3.82
N GLY A 201 6.82 13.81 -3.57
CA GLY A 201 7.19 12.44 -3.91
C GLY A 201 6.62 11.37 -2.96
N PHE A 202 6.09 11.76 -1.80
CA PHE A 202 5.59 10.83 -0.77
C PHE A 202 4.07 10.84 -0.60
N ALA A 203 3.43 11.98 -0.86
CA ALA A 203 2.02 12.19 -0.56
C ALA A 203 1.34 13.08 -1.60
N THR A 204 0.05 12.87 -1.79
CA THR A 204 -0.81 13.76 -2.58
C THR A 204 -2.11 13.95 -1.83
N ASP A 205 -2.54 15.20 -1.67
CA ASP A 205 -3.81 15.47 -1.00
C ASP A 205 -4.98 15.13 -1.92
N LEU A 206 -5.65 14.01 -1.64
CA LEU A 206 -6.82 13.56 -2.37
C LEU A 206 -8.13 14.04 -1.75
N SER A 207 -8.10 14.97 -0.79
CA SER A 207 -9.31 15.46 -0.10
C SER A 207 -10.42 15.96 -1.02
N GLY A 208 -10.07 16.42 -2.23
CA GLY A 208 -11.01 16.83 -3.28
C GLY A 208 -11.52 15.72 -4.21
N GLU A 209 -10.97 14.51 -4.13
CA GLU A 209 -11.32 13.39 -5.01
C GLU A 209 -12.53 12.60 -4.50
N ALA A 210 -13.30 12.01 -5.43
CA ALA A 210 -14.51 11.25 -5.10
C ALA A 210 -14.21 10.04 -4.18
N CYS A 211 -13.07 9.39 -4.38
CA CYS A 211 -12.62 8.28 -3.55
C CYS A 211 -12.36 8.69 -2.09
N PHE A 212 -11.81 9.88 -1.86
CA PHE A 212 -11.61 10.40 -0.50
C PHE A 212 -12.90 10.98 0.08
N ALA A 213 -13.70 11.65 -0.73
CA ALA A 213 -14.94 12.29 -0.29
C ALA A 213 -16.07 11.29 -0.04
N SER A 214 -16.04 10.07 -0.59
CA SER A 214 -17.19 9.17 -0.52
C SER A 214 -17.53 8.70 0.91
N PRO A 215 -18.82 8.79 1.35
CA PRO A 215 -19.25 8.30 2.66
C PRO A 215 -19.13 6.78 2.80
N ARG A 216 -18.90 6.05 1.71
CA ARG A 216 -18.69 4.59 1.75
C ARG A 216 -17.27 4.22 2.13
N VAL A 217 -16.29 5.08 1.87
CA VAL A 217 -14.91 4.85 2.28
C VAL A 217 -14.78 5.16 3.76
N LYS A 218 -14.52 4.12 4.55
CA LYS A 218 -14.48 4.19 6.01
C LYS A 218 -13.06 4.19 6.55
N VAL A 219 -12.16 3.49 5.87
CA VAL A 219 -10.76 3.36 6.26
C VAL A 219 -9.89 3.49 5.02
N TRP A 220 -8.79 4.22 5.15
CA TRP A 220 -7.69 4.22 4.18
C TRP A 220 -6.40 3.89 4.92
N ALA A 221 -5.78 2.75 4.56
CA ALA A 221 -4.49 2.35 5.11
C ALA A 221 -3.37 2.49 4.08
N PHE A 222 -2.21 2.97 4.52
CA PHE A 222 -1.06 3.24 3.65
C PHE A 222 0.31 3.06 4.34
N GLY A 223 1.40 3.23 3.60
CA GLY A 223 2.79 3.08 4.03
C GLY A 223 3.70 4.23 3.55
N HIS A 224 4.90 3.90 3.07
CA HIS A 224 5.89 4.72 2.34
C HIS A 224 6.58 5.86 3.14
N THR A 225 5.87 6.46 4.08
CA THR A 225 6.29 7.68 4.79
C THR A 225 7.16 7.40 6.02
N HIS A 226 7.24 6.14 6.44
CA HIS A 226 7.87 5.67 7.67
C HIS A 226 7.36 6.38 8.93
N TYR A 227 6.11 6.81 8.91
CA TYR A 227 5.46 7.55 9.99
C TYR A 227 4.12 6.93 10.36
N ASN A 228 4.06 6.35 11.57
CA ASN A 228 2.84 5.70 12.03
C ASN A 228 1.81 6.72 12.53
N CYS A 229 0.62 6.66 11.96
CA CYS A 229 -0.52 7.50 12.33
C CYS A 229 -1.81 6.68 12.38
N ASP A 230 -2.73 7.10 13.24
CA ASP A 230 -4.09 6.54 13.34
C ASP A 230 -5.03 7.65 13.80
N PHE A 231 -5.78 8.23 12.87
CA PHE A 231 -6.67 9.33 13.17
C PHE A 231 -7.87 9.38 12.23
N THR A 232 -8.89 10.11 12.65
CA THR A 232 -10.07 10.37 11.85
C THR A 232 -10.00 11.75 11.21
N VAL A 233 -10.27 11.78 9.92
CA VAL A 233 -10.57 12.99 9.13
C VAL A 233 -12.08 13.14 9.09
N GLU A 234 -12.56 14.30 9.55
CA GLU A 234 -13.97 14.68 9.39
C GLU A 234 -14.16 15.26 8.00
N ARG A 235 -15.06 14.67 7.21
CA ARG A 235 -15.41 15.14 5.87
C ARG A 235 -16.76 15.82 5.90
N THR A 236 -16.83 17.01 5.33
CA THR A 236 -18.09 17.73 5.13
C THR A 236 -19.04 16.84 4.32
N ASP A 237 -20.22 16.58 4.88
CA ASP A 237 -21.32 15.82 4.26
C ASP A 237 -21.08 14.31 3.98
N SER A 238 -19.93 13.75 4.38
CA SER A 238 -19.57 12.35 4.07
C SER A 238 -19.15 11.51 5.28
N GLY A 239 -19.21 12.09 6.47
CA GLY A 239 -18.87 11.41 7.72
C GLY A 239 -17.37 11.08 7.84
N PRO A 240 -16.98 10.42 8.92
CA PRO A 240 -15.57 10.21 9.25
C PRO A 240 -14.88 9.25 8.27
N LEU A 241 -13.61 9.55 7.96
CA LEU A 241 -12.66 8.65 7.31
C LEU A 241 -11.50 8.40 8.26
N ARG A 242 -11.22 7.13 8.59
CA ARG A 242 -10.04 6.77 9.36
C ARG A 242 -8.83 6.61 8.44
N LEU A 243 -7.77 7.39 8.68
CA LEU A 243 -6.46 7.20 8.07
C LEU A 243 -5.57 6.43 9.05
N VAL A 244 -4.93 5.36 8.59
CA VAL A 244 -4.15 4.47 9.45
C VAL A 244 -2.92 3.89 8.76
N THR A 245 -1.80 3.79 9.45
CA THR A 245 -0.58 3.17 8.94
C THR A 245 0.01 2.20 9.97
N ASN A 246 0.87 1.28 9.52
CA ASN A 246 1.64 0.39 10.39
C ASN A 246 2.96 -0.04 9.73
N GLN A 247 3.85 0.93 9.65
CA GLN A 247 5.11 0.94 8.92
C GLN A 247 6.22 0.56 9.88
N ARG A 248 7.03 -0.45 9.53
CA ARG A 248 8.22 -0.79 10.33
C ARG A 248 9.36 0.20 10.07
N GLY A 249 9.51 0.64 8.82
CA GLY A 249 10.63 1.46 8.36
C GLY A 249 11.94 0.67 8.29
N TYR A 250 13.00 1.34 7.85
CA TYR A 250 14.31 0.72 7.65
C TYR A 250 14.85 0.04 8.91
N TYR A 251 15.60 -1.05 8.73
CA TYR A 251 16.23 -1.79 9.84
C TYR A 251 17.02 -0.91 10.81
N PHE A 252 17.77 0.07 10.28
CA PHE A 252 18.60 0.99 11.07
C PHE A 252 17.86 2.24 11.56
N ALA A 253 16.59 2.43 11.15
CA ALA A 253 15.79 3.61 11.45
C ALA A 253 14.30 3.24 11.52
N GLN A 254 13.95 2.31 12.42
CA GLN A 254 12.58 1.85 12.56
C GLN A 254 11.64 2.98 12.99
N ALA A 255 10.45 3.00 12.39
CA ALA A 255 9.42 3.96 12.69
C ALA A 255 8.85 3.72 14.09
N ALA A 256 8.69 4.80 14.85
CA ALA A 256 8.04 4.72 16.16
C ALA A 256 6.59 4.23 16.01
N GLY A 257 6.12 3.42 16.95
CA GLY A 257 4.72 2.95 16.99
C GLY A 257 4.39 1.78 16.06
N PHE A 258 5.38 1.19 15.37
CA PHE A 258 5.17 -0.06 14.65
C PHE A 258 4.73 -1.17 15.59
N ASP A 259 3.71 -1.91 15.19
CA ASP A 259 3.17 -3.06 15.93
C ASP A 259 2.99 -4.25 14.98
N ALA A 260 3.79 -5.30 15.15
CA ALA A 260 3.69 -6.52 14.33
C ALA A 260 2.33 -7.23 14.48
N GLU A 261 1.58 -6.94 15.54
CA GLU A 261 0.27 -7.51 15.83
C GLU A 261 -0.90 -6.61 15.40
N ARG A 262 -0.62 -5.50 14.70
CA ARG A 262 -1.63 -4.50 14.36
C ARG A 262 -2.77 -5.09 13.54
N VAL A 263 -3.97 -4.97 14.08
CA VAL A 263 -5.21 -5.43 13.45
C VAL A 263 -6.19 -4.27 13.24
N LEU A 264 -6.67 -4.13 12.01
CA LEU A 264 -7.84 -3.33 11.67
C LEU A 264 -9.11 -4.13 11.98
N SER A 265 -9.86 -3.68 13.00
CA SER A 265 -11.21 -4.17 13.26
C SER A 265 -12.17 -3.57 12.26
N LEU A 266 -12.97 -4.42 11.62
CA LEU A 266 -13.92 -4.05 10.58
C LEU A 266 -15.38 -4.08 11.06
N ASP A 267 -15.58 -4.31 12.36
CA ASP A 267 -16.88 -4.33 13.01
C ASP A 267 -17.21 -2.90 13.45
N GLY A 268 -18.15 -2.27 12.72
CA GLY A 268 -18.57 -0.89 12.88
C GLY A 268 -19.75 -0.57 11.98
#